data_AF-A0A928PAV8-F1
#
_entry.id   AF-A0A928PAV8-F1
#
_cell.length_a   1.000
_cell.length_b   1.000
_cell.length_c   1.000
_cell.angle_alpha   90.00
_cell.angle_beta   90.00
_cell.angle_gamma   90.00
#
_symmetry.space_group_name_H-M   'P 1'
#
loop_
_entity.id
_entity.type
_entity.pdbx_description
1 polymer ?
#
loop_
_entity_poly.entity_id
_entity_poly.type
_entity_poly.pdbx_seq_one_letter_code
_entity_poly.pdbx_strand_id
1 'polypeptide(L)'
;MKNEKVTIKEDVSFDPYEELANAIVIQACHDYKKAYKQSLRRSGIVGEADEELAELEAFFRSDWYKQLTEVDGEYIMERIRNDVLKQEKKS
;
A
#
# COMPACT_ATOMS: atom_id res chain seq x y z
N MET A 1 -31.28 -40.94 -5.85
CA MET A 1 -30.75 -40.02 -4.83
C MET A 1 -29.68 -39.18 -5.51
N LYS A 2 -29.95 -37.90 -5.76
CA LYS A 2 -29.00 -37.00 -6.43
C LYS A 2 -28.08 -36.43 -5.35
N ASN A 3 -26.80 -36.72 -5.48
CA ASN A 3 -25.77 -36.34 -4.53
C ASN A 3 -25.64 -34.81 -4.52
N GLU A 4 -25.98 -34.23 -3.37
CA GLU A 4 -25.76 -32.83 -3.06
C GLU A 4 -24.24 -32.59 -3.04
N LYS A 5 -23.77 -31.66 -3.89
CA LYS A 5 -22.41 -31.13 -3.77
C LYS A 5 -22.35 -30.40 -2.43
N VAL A 6 -21.82 -31.08 -1.41
CA VAL A 6 -21.34 -30.43 -0.20
C VAL A 6 -20.15 -29.58 -0.61
N THR A 7 -20.42 -28.35 -1.04
CA THR A 7 -19.40 -27.31 -1.18
C THR A 7 -19.01 -26.92 0.23
N ILE A 8 -18.00 -27.62 0.76
CA ILE A 8 -17.25 -27.15 1.91
C ILE A 8 -16.59 -25.85 1.42
N LYS A 9 -17.20 -24.71 1.74
CA LYS A 9 -16.43 -23.47 1.80
C LYS A 9 -15.46 -23.72 2.94
N GLU A 10 -14.21 -24.02 2.60
CA GLU A 10 -13.13 -24.09 3.56
C GLU A 10 -13.28 -22.88 4.47
N ASP A 11 -13.40 -23.15 5.76
CA ASP A 11 -13.38 -22.14 6.81
C ASP A 11 -12.02 -21.44 6.66
N VAL A 12 -11.98 -20.35 5.88
CA VAL A 12 -10.80 -19.52 5.75
C VAL A 12 -10.61 -18.93 7.14
N SER A 13 -9.75 -19.58 7.92
CA SER A 13 -9.29 -19.14 9.21
C SER A 13 -8.79 -17.70 9.06
N PHE A 14 -9.66 -16.75 9.40
CA PHE A 14 -9.38 -15.33 9.50
C PHE A 14 -8.37 -15.17 10.63
N ASP A 15 -7.10 -14.89 10.32
CA ASP A 15 -6.14 -14.47 11.32
C ASP A 15 -6.34 -12.95 11.54
N PRO A 16 -6.93 -12.53 12.68
CA PRO A 16 -7.21 -11.13 12.94
C PRO A 16 -5.92 -10.27 12.98
N TYR A 17 -4.77 -10.87 13.25
CA TYR A 17 -3.49 -10.17 13.20
C TYR A 17 -3.00 -9.97 11.77
N GLU A 18 -3.24 -10.93 10.89
CA GLU A 18 -2.94 -10.80 9.45
C GLU A 18 -3.80 -9.71 8.82
N GLU A 19 -5.10 -9.67 9.13
CA GLU A 19 -5.98 -8.59 8.70
C GLU A 19 -5.54 -7.22 9.17
N LEU A 20 -5.15 -7.12 10.46
CA LEU A 20 -4.68 -5.87 11.02
C LEU A 20 -3.39 -5.41 10.31
N ALA A 21 -2.44 -6.32 10.10
CA ALA A 21 -1.21 -6.02 9.38
C ALA A 21 -1.49 -5.54 7.94
N ASN A 22 -2.36 -6.25 7.23
CA ASN A 22 -2.81 -5.86 5.90
C ASN A 22 -3.50 -4.49 5.89
N ALA A 23 -4.38 -4.21 6.86
CA ALA A 23 -5.06 -2.93 6.98
C ALA A 23 -4.08 -1.77 7.19
N ILE A 24 -3.06 -1.96 8.03
CA ILE A 24 -1.99 -0.97 8.25
C ILE A 24 -1.24 -0.70 6.94
N VAL A 25 -0.83 -1.74 6.22
CA VAL A 25 -0.10 -1.60 4.95
C VAL A 25 -0.95 -0.91 3.89
N ILE A 26 -2.23 -1.28 3.76
CA ILE A 26 -3.16 -0.65 2.80
C ILE A 26 -3.33 0.83 3.13
N GLN A 27 -3.49 1.17 4.41
CA GLN A 27 -3.63 2.57 4.83
C GLN A 27 -2.38 3.38 4.51
N ALA A 28 -1.19 2.85 4.82
CA ALA A 28 0.08 3.50 4.47
C ALA A 28 0.23 3.74 2.95
N CYS A 29 -0.23 2.81 2.12
CA CYS A 29 -0.24 2.99 0.66
C CYS A 29 -1.12 4.18 0.24
N HIS A 30 -2.29 4.33 0.84
CA HIS A 30 -3.19 5.45 0.57
C HIS A 30 -2.60 6.79 1.01
N ASP A 31 -2.00 6.83 2.20
CA ASP A 31 -1.37 8.02 2.75
C ASP A 31 -0.19 8.45 1.87
N TYR A 32 0.65 7.50 1.45
CA TYR A 32 1.76 7.77 0.53
C TYR A 32 1.31 8.30 -0.83
N LYS A 33 0.27 7.70 -1.42
CA LYS A 33 -0.31 8.19 -2.68
C LYS A 33 -0.79 9.63 -2.55
N LYS A 34 -1.46 9.96 -1.43
CA LYS A 34 -2.01 11.30 -1.18
C LYS A 34 -0.91 12.32 -0.96
N ALA A 35 0.05 12.02 -0.08
CA ALA A 35 1.21 12.88 0.19
C ALA A 35 2.01 13.15 -1.10
N TYR A 36 2.26 12.11 -1.91
CA TYR A 36 2.99 12.25 -3.17
C TYR A 36 2.26 13.13 -4.19
N LYS A 37 0.95 12.93 -4.34
CA LYS A 37 0.12 13.79 -5.19
C LYS A 37 0.11 15.23 -4.71
N GLN A 38 0.06 15.45 -3.40
CA GLN A 38 0.05 16.79 -2.83
C GLN A 38 1.39 17.50 -2.98
N SER A 39 2.50 16.79 -2.74
CA SER A 39 3.86 17.27 -3.01
C SER A 39 3.99 17.72 -4.47
N LEU A 40 3.62 16.90 -5.44
CA LEU A 40 3.65 17.27 -6.87
C LEU A 40 2.84 18.54 -7.18
N ARG A 41 1.71 18.76 -6.50
CA ARG A 41 0.87 19.95 -6.70
C ARG A 41 1.44 21.22 -6.07
N ARG A 42 2.11 21.11 -4.91
CA ARG A 42 2.74 22.25 -4.23
C ARG A 42 4.01 22.69 -4.95
N SER A 43 4.82 21.70 -5.32
CA SER A 43 6.19 21.86 -5.79
C SER A 43 6.30 21.96 -7.31
N GLY A 44 5.44 21.26 -8.04
CA GLY A 44 5.61 21.03 -9.48
C GLY A 44 6.82 20.18 -9.86
N ILE A 45 7.67 19.84 -8.88
CA ILE A 45 8.93 19.11 -9.04
C ILE A 45 8.80 17.74 -8.39
N VAL A 46 9.13 16.70 -9.16
CA VAL A 46 9.21 15.33 -8.65
C VAL A 46 10.41 15.21 -7.72
N GLY A 47 10.19 14.78 -6.48
CA GLY A 47 11.27 14.51 -5.52
C GLY A 47 11.74 15.73 -4.73
N GLU A 48 10.91 16.77 -4.62
CA GLU A 48 11.14 17.79 -3.58
C GLU A 48 10.99 17.16 -2.19
N ALA A 49 11.80 17.65 -1.25
CA ALA A 49 11.76 17.19 0.14
C ALA A 49 10.39 17.51 0.75
N ASP A 50 9.65 16.47 1.10
CA ASP A 50 8.39 16.56 1.84
C ASP A 50 8.53 15.66 3.08
N GLU A 51 8.32 16.25 4.26
CA GLU A 51 8.51 15.58 5.55
C GLU A 51 7.55 14.40 5.73
N GLU A 52 6.29 14.56 5.27
CA GLU A 52 5.28 13.51 5.33
C GLU A 52 5.66 12.33 4.42
N LEU A 53 6.22 12.60 3.24
CA LEU A 53 6.77 11.54 2.39
C LEU A 53 7.97 10.86 3.03
N ALA A 54 8.89 11.61 3.64
CA ALA A 54 10.08 11.04 4.25
C ALA A 54 9.74 10.07 5.38
N GLU A 55 8.75 10.41 6.22
CA GLU A 55 8.26 9.52 7.28
C GLU A 55 7.61 8.25 6.73
N LEU A 56 6.79 8.36 5.69
CA LEU A 56 6.17 7.21 5.04
C LEU A 56 7.19 6.31 4.35
N GLU A 57 8.19 6.89 3.70
CA GLU A 57 9.29 6.12 3.10
C GLU A 57 10.13 5.41 4.17
N ALA A 58 10.39 6.06 5.30
CA ALA A 58 11.05 5.43 6.44
C ALA A 58 10.23 4.27 6.98
N PHE A 59 8.90 4.40 7.05
CA PHE A 59 8.00 3.30 7.41
C PHE A 59 8.14 2.12 6.44
N PHE A 60 8.04 2.30 5.12
CA PHE A 60 8.15 1.22 4.14
C PHE A 60 9.53 0.54 4.14
N ARG A 61 10.59 1.25 4.53
CA ARG A 61 11.96 0.70 4.66
C ARG A 61 12.23 0.09 6.04
N SER A 62 11.35 0.28 7.00
CA SER A 62 11.57 -0.13 8.39
C SER A 62 11.50 -1.64 8.56
N ASP A 63 12.19 -2.15 9.58
CA ASP A 63 12.05 -3.55 9.98
C ASP A 63 10.65 -3.87 10.50
N TRP A 64 9.93 -2.86 11.01
CA TRP A 64 8.54 -3.02 11.43
C TRP A 64 7.63 -3.37 10.24
N TYR A 65 7.76 -2.67 9.11
CA TYR A 65 7.02 -3.00 7.89
C TYR A 65 7.28 -4.45 7.43
N LYS A 66 8.54 -4.91 7.51
CA LYS A 66 8.91 -6.31 7.18
C LYS A 66 8.26 -7.35 8.10
N GLN A 67 7.83 -6.97 9.30
CA GLN A 67 7.05 -7.86 10.18
C GLN A 67 5.56 -7.91 9.79
N LEU A 68 5.05 -6.87 9.13
CA LEU A 68 3.65 -6.78 8.74
C LEU A 68 3.36 -7.49 7.41
N THR A 69 4.34 -7.54 6.51
CA THR A 69 4.16 -8.15 5.18
C THR A 69 5.48 -8.59 4.56
N GLU A 70 5.43 -9.62 3.71
CA GLU A 70 6.56 -10.09 2.91
C GLU A 70 6.74 -9.28 1.60
N VAL A 71 5.81 -8.37 1.29
CA VAL A 71 5.88 -7.55 0.08
C VAL A 71 7.01 -6.53 0.20
N ASP A 72 7.76 -6.32 -0.88
CA ASP A 72 8.83 -5.32 -0.92
C ASP A 72 8.27 -3.88 -0.90
N GLY A 73 8.63 -3.12 0.14
CA GLY A 73 8.22 -1.74 0.34
C GLY A 73 8.73 -0.79 -0.74
N GLU A 74 9.94 -1.01 -1.28
CA GLU A 74 10.47 -0.20 -2.38
C GLU A 74 9.63 -0.36 -3.64
N TYR A 75 9.27 -1.60 -3.94
CA TYR A 75 8.40 -1.91 -5.08
C TYR A 75 7.03 -1.25 -4.96
N ILE A 76 6.41 -1.26 -3.76
CA ILE A 76 5.13 -0.57 -3.52
C ILE A 76 5.27 0.93 -3.79
N MET A 77 6.28 1.56 -3.20
CA MET A 77 6.51 3.00 -3.35
C MET A 77 6.73 3.39 -4.82
N GLU A 78 7.58 2.65 -5.54
CA GLU A 78 7.83 2.88 -6.96
C GLU A 78 6.54 2.77 -7.79
N ARG A 79 5.75 1.72 -7.53
CA ARG A 79 4.49 1.50 -8.24
C ARG A 79 3.50 2.63 -8.01
N ILE A 80 3.34 3.10 -6.77
CA ILE A 80 2.47 4.23 -6.45
C ILE A 80 2.94 5.52 -7.15
N ARG A 81 4.25 5.83 -7.10
CA ARG A 81 4.81 7.01 -7.79
C ARG A 81 4.49 6.97 -9.29
N ASN A 82 4.73 5.82 -9.93
CA ASN A 82 4.45 5.61 -11.35
C ASN A 82 2.96 5.77 -11.69
N ASP A 83 2.09 5.22 -10.85
CA ASP A 83 0.64 5.31 -11.06
C ASP A 83 0.11 6.74 -10.90
N VAL A 84 0.65 7.52 -9.95
CA VAL A 84 0.30 8.94 -9.80
C VAL A 84 0.78 9.74 -11.01
N LEU A 85 2.04 9.56 -11.44
CA LEU A 85 2.58 10.27 -12.61
C LEU A 85 1.81 9.95 -13.89
N LYS A 86 1.34 8.71 -14.07
CA LYS A 86 0.48 8.32 -15.21
C LYS A 86 -0.90 8.97 -15.15
N GLN A 87 -1.46 9.16 -13.95
CA GLN A 87 -2.77 9.80 -13.77
C GLN A 87 -2.73 11.30 -14.06
N GLU A 88 -1.69 12.02 -13.64
CA GLU A 88 -1.56 13.46 -13.90
C GLU A 88 -1.34 13.76 -15.39
N LYS A 89 -0.68 12.88 -16.15
CA LYS A 89 -0.51 13.04 -17.62
C LYS A 89 -1.79 12.85 -18.44
N LYS A 90 -2.81 12.21 -17.86
CA LYS A 90 -4.10 11.96 -18.52
C LYS A 90 -5.14 13.04 -18.24
N SER A 91 -4.86 13.96 -17.33
CA SER A 91 -5.78 14.98 -16.85
C SER A 91 -5.43 16.36 -17.41
#